data_AF-A0A0A0V1I2-F1
#
_entry.id   AF-A0A0A0V1I2-F1
#
_cell.length_a   1.000
_cell.length_b   1.000
_cell.length_c   1.000
_cell.angle_alpha   90.00
_cell.angle_beta   90.00
_cell.angle_gamma   90.00
#
_symmetry.space_group_name_H-M   'P 1'
#
loop_
_entity.id
_entity.type
_entity.pdbx_description
1 polymer ?
#
loop_
_entity_poly.entity_id
_entity_poly.type
_entity_poly.pdbx_seq_one_letter_code
_entity_poly.pdbx_strand_id
1 'polypeptide(L)'
;MSSAAHKASKTVTRSAIRKKRAMQRRIAVCLLAAMMGSGAVAYCLLPHGETAYAGERFDTSTALTSSQLTSGSASRDSQRDSLDGSSWDSGENIDADNLTLLHADNPVVRALINGRDLNATPAGFNPDHDSGDDGSGYPYGQCTWWAYKRRHELGLPVGSRMGDAKDWTDAAQRLGYWTDSTPRRGDIAVFRPDQRGASPVYGHVAIVENVNPDGSVTISESNVKGLGVVTTRTMDADTAHGLEYIHY
;
A
#
# COMPACT_ATOMS: atom_id res chain seq x y z
N MET A 1 -51.78 31.44 -27.91
CA MET A 1 -52.30 30.08 -28.18
C MET A 1 -51.11 29.17 -28.42
N SER A 2 -51.14 28.02 -27.75
CA SER A 2 -50.04 27.08 -27.50
C SER A 2 -49.61 26.28 -28.74
N SER A 3 -48.34 25.86 -28.81
CA SER A 3 -48.00 24.54 -29.35
C SER A 3 -46.61 24.10 -28.88
N ALA A 4 -46.60 23.22 -27.88
CA ALA A 4 -45.42 22.50 -27.41
C ALA A 4 -45.27 21.19 -28.17
N ALA A 5 -44.09 20.95 -28.75
CA ALA A 5 -43.76 19.70 -29.42
C ALA A 5 -43.47 18.59 -28.39
N HIS A 6 -44.38 17.63 -28.25
CA HIS A 6 -44.17 16.42 -27.45
C HIS A 6 -43.26 15.43 -28.20
N LYS A 7 -42.08 15.13 -27.62
CA LYS A 7 -41.19 14.05 -28.07
C LYS A 7 -41.74 12.71 -27.56
N ALA A 8 -42.14 11.83 -28.48
CA ALA A 8 -42.67 10.51 -28.15
C ALA A 8 -41.60 9.61 -27.50
N SER A 9 -41.87 9.13 -26.27
CA SER A 9 -41.04 8.14 -25.59
C SER A 9 -41.33 6.75 -26.15
N LYS A 10 -40.28 6.01 -26.57
CA LYS A 10 -40.41 4.62 -27.04
C LYS A 10 -40.69 3.70 -25.86
N THR A 11 -41.94 3.24 -25.73
CA THR A 11 -42.37 2.26 -24.73
C THR A 11 -41.66 0.92 -24.95
N VAL A 12 -40.74 0.55 -24.05
CA VAL A 12 -40.09 -0.76 -24.05
C VAL A 12 -41.09 -1.82 -23.60
N THR A 13 -41.49 -2.71 -24.50
CA THR A 13 -42.46 -3.76 -24.21
C THR A 13 -41.85 -4.88 -23.36
N ARG A 14 -42.64 -5.44 -22.43
CA ARG A 14 -42.22 -6.51 -21.49
C ARG A 14 -41.67 -7.76 -22.21
N SER A 15 -42.09 -8.00 -23.46
CA SER A 15 -41.57 -9.05 -24.34
C SER A 15 -40.11 -8.85 -24.73
N ALA A 16 -39.68 -7.61 -25.01
CA ALA A 16 -38.30 -7.28 -25.35
C ALA A 16 -37.33 -7.49 -24.18
N ILE A 17 -37.79 -7.20 -22.95
CA ILE A 17 -37.02 -7.42 -21.71
C ILE A 17 -36.83 -8.92 -21.45
N ARG A 18 -37.87 -9.73 -21.64
CA ARG A 18 -37.80 -11.19 -21.50
C ARG A 18 -36.82 -11.83 -22.49
N LYS A 19 -36.81 -11.38 -23.75
CA LYS A 19 -35.86 -11.89 -24.77
C LYS A 19 -34.41 -11.53 -24.44
N LYS A 20 -34.12 -10.31 -23.97
CA LYS A 20 -32.78 -9.91 -23.52
C LYS A 20 -32.28 -10.74 -22.34
N ARG A 21 -33.12 -10.98 -21.32
CA ARG A 21 -32.76 -11.79 -20.15
C ARG A 21 -32.53 -13.27 -20.50
N ALA A 22 -33.29 -13.82 -21.44
CA ALA A 22 -33.08 -15.20 -21.92
C ALA A 22 -31.76 -15.34 -22.70
N MET A 23 -31.41 -14.35 -23.52
CA MET A 23 -30.15 -14.32 -24.25
C MET A 23 -28.94 -14.18 -23.31
N GLN A 24 -29.02 -13.28 -22.33
CA GLN A 24 -27.96 -13.09 -21.33
C GLN A 24 -27.73 -14.34 -20.46
N ARG A 25 -28.80 -15.06 -20.09
CA ARG A 25 -28.70 -16.33 -19.36
C ARG A 25 -28.03 -17.43 -20.20
N ARG A 26 -28.31 -17.49 -21.51
CA ARG A 26 -27.66 -18.45 -22.41
C ARG A 26 -26.15 -18.18 -22.56
N ILE A 27 -25.76 -16.91 -22.69
CA ILE A 27 -24.35 -16.51 -22.78
C ILE A 27 -23.60 -16.84 -21.48
N ALA A 28 -24.21 -16.56 -20.31
CA ALA A 28 -23.60 -16.88 -19.02
C ALA A 28 -23.39 -18.39 -18.81
N VAL A 29 -24.35 -19.23 -19.23
CA VAL A 29 -24.22 -20.70 -19.14
C VAL A 29 -23.13 -21.22 -20.08
N CYS A 30 -23.00 -20.67 -21.30
CA CYS A 30 -21.91 -21.04 -22.21
C CYS A 30 -20.52 -20.65 -21.68
N LEU A 31 -20.38 -19.49 -21.03
CA LEU A 31 -19.11 -19.04 -20.42
C LEU A 31 -18.72 -19.88 -19.20
N LEU A 32 -19.68 -20.32 -18.40
CA LEU A 32 -19.43 -21.21 -17.25
C LEU A 32 -19.01 -22.62 -17.68
N ALA A 33 -19.59 -23.15 -18.76
CA ALA A 33 -19.20 -24.44 -19.32
C ALA A 33 -17.77 -24.42 -19.91
N ALA A 34 -17.32 -23.27 -20.43
CA ALA A 34 -15.96 -23.12 -20.97
C ALA A 34 -14.86 -23.09 -19.90
N MET A 35 -15.16 -22.71 -18.66
CA MET A 35 -14.18 -22.64 -17.56
C MET A 35 -13.90 -23.99 -16.87
N MET A 36 -14.67 -25.05 -17.15
CA MET A 36 -14.46 -26.39 -16.56
C MET A 36 -13.60 -27.32 -17.42
N GLY A 37 -13.15 -26.88 -18.61
CA GLY A 37 -12.38 -27.70 -19.56
C GLY A 37 -10.85 -27.67 -19.42
N SER A 38 -10.29 -26.84 -18.55
CA SER A 38 -8.83 -26.56 -18.52
C SER A 38 -8.08 -27.18 -17.34
N GLY A 39 -8.73 -27.96 -16.48
CA GLY A 39 -8.11 -28.53 -15.27
C GLY A 39 -7.65 -29.98 -15.37
N ALA A 40 -8.09 -30.74 -16.38
CA ALA A 40 -7.95 -32.20 -16.40
C ALA A 40 -6.70 -32.73 -17.13
N VAL A 41 -5.91 -31.89 -17.81
CA VAL A 41 -4.76 -32.37 -18.62
C VAL A 41 -3.43 -32.34 -17.84
N ALA A 42 -3.35 -31.63 -16.71
CA ALA A 42 -2.12 -31.54 -15.91
C ALA A 42 -1.94 -32.68 -14.88
N TYR A 43 -2.94 -33.54 -14.66
CA TYR A 43 -2.92 -34.60 -13.64
C TYR A 43 -2.52 -36.00 -14.15
N CYS A 44 -2.23 -36.18 -15.44
CA CYS A 44 -1.97 -37.51 -16.02
C CYS A 44 -0.52 -37.77 -16.45
N LEU A 45 0.46 -36.93 -16.08
CA LEU A 45 1.86 -37.08 -16.50
C LEU A 45 2.89 -37.04 -15.36
N LEU A 46 2.46 -37.18 -14.10
CA LEU A 46 3.38 -37.34 -12.97
C LEU A 46 3.40 -38.81 -12.52
N PRO A 47 4.56 -39.48 -12.52
CA PRO A 47 4.66 -40.85 -12.03
C PRO A 47 4.42 -40.86 -10.51
N HIS A 48 3.38 -41.56 -10.07
CA HIS A 48 3.21 -41.91 -8.67
C HIS A 48 4.17 -43.06 -8.33
N GLY A 49 5.38 -42.70 -7.92
CA GLY A 49 6.35 -43.63 -7.31
C GLY A 49 6.54 -43.29 -5.83
N GLU A 50 6.30 -44.25 -4.94
CA GLU A 50 6.45 -44.15 -3.48
C GLU A 50 7.90 -44.02 -2.98
N THR A 51 8.86 -43.58 -3.81
CA THR A 51 10.29 -43.58 -3.44
C THR A 51 10.94 -42.21 -3.39
N ALA A 52 10.20 -41.10 -3.56
CA ALA A 52 10.76 -39.75 -3.50
C ALA A 52 11.10 -39.23 -2.07
N TYR A 53 10.82 -40.01 -1.02
CA TYR A 53 11.10 -39.65 0.39
C TYR A 53 12.10 -40.59 1.09
N ALA A 54 12.93 -41.33 0.34
CA ALA A 54 14.07 -42.03 0.91
C ALA A 54 15.31 -41.10 0.92
N GLY A 55 15.24 -40.03 1.73
CA GLY A 55 16.44 -39.27 2.09
C GLY A 55 17.36 -40.15 2.94
N GLU A 56 18.66 -40.13 2.67
CA GLU A 56 19.67 -40.87 3.44
C GLU A 56 19.51 -40.54 4.93
N ARG A 57 19.50 -41.59 5.77
CA ARG A 57 19.44 -41.42 7.22
C ARG A 57 20.69 -40.67 7.67
N PHE A 58 20.49 -39.63 8.48
CA PHE A 58 21.56 -38.86 9.11
C PHE A 58 22.61 -39.77 9.76
N ASP A 59 23.89 -39.60 9.38
CA ASP A 59 25.01 -40.37 9.91
C ASP A 59 25.35 -39.92 11.34
N THR A 60 25.00 -40.75 12.32
CA THR A 60 25.15 -40.48 13.75
C THR A 60 26.58 -40.72 14.26
N SER A 61 27.53 -41.10 13.42
CA SER A 61 28.91 -41.42 13.83
C SER A 61 29.70 -40.22 14.40
N THR A 62 29.20 -38.99 14.24
CA THR A 62 29.76 -37.76 14.85
C THR A 62 28.81 -37.05 15.82
N ALA A 63 27.63 -37.61 16.08
CA ALA A 63 26.64 -37.00 16.95
C ALA A 63 27.03 -37.17 18.43
N LEU A 64 27.32 -36.05 19.11
CA LEU A 64 27.55 -36.03 20.54
C LEU A 64 26.23 -36.31 21.28
N THR A 65 26.25 -37.30 22.18
CA THR A 65 25.07 -37.70 22.97
C THR A 65 24.97 -36.91 24.26
N SER A 66 23.76 -36.75 24.81
CA SER A 66 23.52 -36.01 26.07
C SER A 66 24.31 -36.56 27.27
N SER A 67 24.77 -37.81 27.22
CA SER A 67 25.65 -38.43 28.21
C SER A 67 27.12 -38.01 28.10
N GLN A 68 27.54 -37.39 26.99
CA GLN A 68 28.89 -36.83 26.81
C GLN A 68 28.98 -35.36 27.26
N LEU A 69 27.86 -34.67 27.45
CA LEU A 69 27.77 -33.32 28.03
C LEU A 69 27.87 -33.32 29.57
N THR A 70 27.68 -34.47 30.22
CA THR A 70 27.61 -34.56 31.70
C THR A 70 28.95 -34.90 32.37
N SER A 71 30.02 -35.15 31.62
CA SER A 71 31.38 -35.36 32.17
C SER A 71 32.07 -34.07 32.62
N GLY A 72 31.44 -32.90 32.39
CA GLY A 72 31.84 -31.61 32.97
C GLY A 72 31.02 -31.23 34.19
N SER A 73 30.68 -32.18 35.08
CA SER A 73 30.08 -31.83 36.37
C SER A 73 31.15 -31.16 37.25
N ALA A 74 31.30 -29.85 37.13
CA ALA A 74 32.07 -29.03 38.04
C ALA A 74 31.53 -29.19 39.47
N SER A 75 32.41 -29.56 40.40
CA SER A 75 32.12 -29.73 41.82
C SER A 75 31.39 -28.53 42.40
N ARG A 76 30.23 -28.77 43.00
CA ARG A 76 29.50 -27.79 43.83
C ARG A 76 30.13 -27.74 45.22
N ASP A 77 31.31 -27.13 45.33
CA ASP A 77 31.79 -26.67 46.64
C ASP A 77 32.83 -25.56 46.44
N SER A 78 32.36 -24.32 46.35
CA SER A 78 33.08 -23.10 46.74
C SER A 78 32.13 -21.90 46.61
N GLN A 79 32.33 -20.96 47.52
CA GLN A 79 31.50 -19.78 47.83
C GLN A 79 30.85 -19.09 46.63
N ARG A 80 29.56 -18.77 46.76
CA ARG A 80 28.86 -17.83 45.87
C ARG A 80 29.30 -16.41 46.20
N ASP A 81 30.22 -15.85 45.42
CA ASP A 81 30.36 -14.40 45.34
C ASP A 81 29.16 -13.81 44.58
N SER A 82 28.70 -12.66 45.07
CA SER A 82 27.55 -11.94 44.52
C SER A 82 27.91 -11.36 43.15
N LEU A 83 27.24 -11.85 42.11
CA LEU A 83 27.34 -11.31 40.75
C LEU A 83 26.39 -10.11 40.62
N ASP A 84 26.94 -8.92 40.76
CA ASP A 84 26.37 -7.67 40.31
C ASP A 84 26.44 -7.62 38.77
N GLY A 85 25.30 -7.32 38.12
CA GLY A 85 25.23 -6.89 36.73
C GLY A 85 25.51 -7.94 35.65
N SER A 86 24.54 -8.81 35.37
CA SER A 86 24.49 -9.56 34.11
C SER A 86 24.24 -8.60 32.94
N SER A 87 25.31 -8.13 32.32
CA SER A 87 25.32 -7.50 31.01
C SER A 87 25.12 -8.57 29.94
N TRP A 88 24.00 -8.52 29.24
CA TRP A 88 23.75 -9.33 28.05
C TRP A 88 24.62 -8.79 26.90
N ASP A 89 25.82 -9.35 26.75
CA ASP A 89 26.68 -9.11 25.59
C ASP A 89 26.12 -9.87 24.39
N SER A 90 25.19 -9.24 23.67
CA SER A 90 24.91 -9.59 22.28
C SER A 90 25.97 -8.83 21.48
N GLY A 91 26.95 -9.53 20.89
CA GLY A 91 28.12 -8.96 20.22
C GLY A 91 27.83 -8.13 18.95
N GLU A 92 26.87 -7.23 19.04
CA GLU A 92 26.41 -6.29 18.05
C GLU A 92 26.58 -4.91 18.70
N ASN A 93 27.37 -4.01 18.09
CA ASN A 93 27.41 -2.63 18.53
C ASN A 93 26.03 -2.03 18.27
N ILE A 94 25.21 -2.03 19.31
CA ILE A 94 23.92 -1.34 19.43
C ILE A 94 24.24 0.16 19.31
N ASP A 95 24.08 0.69 18.10
CA ASP A 95 24.07 2.13 17.86
C ASP A 95 22.83 2.69 18.56
N ALA A 96 23.04 3.39 19.68
CA ALA A 96 21.97 3.93 20.50
C ALA A 96 21.09 4.94 19.74
N ASP A 97 21.60 5.54 18.66
CA ASP A 97 20.86 6.43 17.76
C ASP A 97 20.02 5.63 16.71
N ASN A 98 20.29 4.33 16.55
CA ASN A 98 19.60 3.40 15.64
C ASN A 98 18.72 2.37 16.37
N LEU A 99 18.57 2.48 17.70
CA LEU A 99 17.76 1.53 18.47
C LEU A 99 16.26 1.79 18.42
N THR A 100 15.84 2.93 17.88
CA THR A 100 14.44 3.31 17.79
C THR A 100 13.93 3.12 16.37
N LEU A 101 13.92 1.88 15.88
CA LEU A 101 13.09 1.55 14.74
C LEU A 101 11.64 1.87 15.12
N LEU A 102 10.97 2.71 14.32
CA LEU A 102 9.56 2.98 14.53
C LEU A 102 8.77 1.73 14.12
N HIS A 103 7.97 1.23 15.06
CA HIS A 103 7.00 0.19 14.76
C HIS A 103 5.85 0.78 13.95
N ALA A 104 5.44 0.08 12.90
CA ALA A 104 4.21 0.33 12.16
C ALA A 104 3.63 -1.01 11.72
N ASP A 105 2.33 -1.19 11.85
CA ASP A 105 1.60 -2.40 11.48
C ASP A 105 1.58 -2.59 9.96
N ASN A 106 1.51 -1.48 9.20
CA ASN A 106 1.66 -1.51 7.77
C ASN A 106 3.15 -1.76 7.40
N PRO A 107 3.48 -2.89 6.74
CA PRO A 107 4.87 -3.25 6.45
C PRO A 107 5.54 -2.29 5.46
N VAL A 108 4.77 -1.66 4.55
CA VAL A 108 5.31 -0.68 3.59
C VAL A 108 5.67 0.60 4.33
N VAL A 109 4.79 1.11 5.19
CA VAL A 109 5.05 2.29 6.02
C VAL A 109 6.27 2.05 6.92
N ARG A 110 6.32 0.90 7.59
CA ARG A 110 7.47 0.50 8.41
C ARG A 110 8.79 0.51 7.63
N ALA A 111 8.79 -0.02 6.41
CA ALA A 111 9.98 -0.06 5.58
C ALA A 111 10.41 1.33 5.09
N LEU A 112 9.46 2.20 4.75
CA LEU A 112 9.74 3.57 4.32
C LEU A 112 10.28 4.43 5.46
N ILE A 113 9.66 4.37 6.64
CA ILE A 113 10.13 5.11 7.81
C ILE A 113 11.55 4.66 8.15
N ASN A 114 11.72 3.38 8.46
CA ASN A 114 13.00 2.89 8.97
C ASN A 114 14.12 2.86 7.92
N GLY A 115 13.78 2.80 6.62
CA GLY A 115 14.77 2.75 5.55
C GLY A 115 15.09 4.09 4.89
N ARG A 116 14.24 5.12 5.06
CA ARG A 116 14.36 6.40 4.34
C ARG A 116 14.06 7.61 5.21
N ASP A 117 13.01 7.57 6.03
CA ASP A 117 12.42 8.78 6.61
C ASP A 117 12.61 8.93 8.12
N LEU A 118 13.30 7.99 8.80
CA LEU A 118 13.39 7.91 10.25
C LEU A 118 13.81 9.24 10.89
N ASN A 119 14.88 9.85 10.38
CA ASN A 119 15.43 11.11 10.91
C ASN A 119 14.56 12.34 10.62
N ALA A 120 13.63 12.24 9.66
CA ALA A 120 12.72 13.32 9.31
C ALA A 120 11.34 13.15 9.95
N THR A 121 11.07 12.00 10.55
CA THR A 121 9.76 11.69 11.13
C THR A 121 9.50 12.60 12.34
N PRO A 122 8.31 13.23 12.45
CA PRO A 122 8.01 14.12 13.57
C PRO A 122 8.07 13.40 14.92
N ALA A 123 8.55 14.10 15.95
CA ALA A 123 8.56 13.57 17.31
C ALA A 123 7.13 13.23 17.77
N GLY A 124 6.93 12.00 18.26
CA GLY A 124 5.63 11.51 18.72
C GLY A 124 4.66 11.15 17.59
N PHE A 125 5.11 11.08 16.33
CA PHE A 125 4.30 10.57 15.24
C PHE A 125 3.88 9.10 15.50
N ASN A 126 2.59 8.82 15.34
CA ASN A 126 2.04 7.49 15.42
C ASN A 126 1.78 6.96 14.00
N PRO A 127 2.59 6.05 13.46
CA PRO A 127 2.39 5.49 12.12
C PRO A 127 1.16 4.57 12.01
N ASP A 128 0.56 4.20 13.15
CA ASP A 128 -0.66 3.40 13.24
C ASP A 128 -1.88 4.27 13.59
N HIS A 129 -1.85 5.55 13.20
CA HIS A 129 -3.03 6.42 13.30
C HIS A 129 -4.17 5.91 12.41
N ASP A 130 -5.40 6.36 12.67
CA ASP A 130 -6.55 6.02 11.82
C ASP A 130 -6.32 6.56 10.41
N SER A 131 -6.33 5.69 9.40
CA SER A 131 -6.20 6.10 8.00
C SER A 131 -7.44 6.85 7.51
N GLY A 132 -8.58 6.69 8.18
CA GLY A 132 -9.88 7.18 7.69
C GLY A 132 -10.33 6.49 6.41
N ASP A 133 -9.80 5.29 6.13
CA ASP A 133 -10.18 4.47 4.97
C ASP A 133 -11.41 3.60 5.27
N ASP A 134 -12.54 3.95 4.68
CA ASP A 134 -13.81 3.22 4.70
C ASP A 134 -14.24 2.74 3.30
N GLY A 135 -13.35 2.83 2.30
CA GLY A 135 -13.60 2.53 0.88
C GLY A 135 -13.57 3.76 -0.05
N SER A 136 -13.85 3.57 -1.34
CA SER A 136 -13.69 4.68 -2.32
C SER A 136 -14.82 5.72 -2.22
N GLY A 137 -14.59 6.81 -1.49
CA GLY A 137 -15.50 7.97 -1.41
C GLY A 137 -15.37 8.99 -2.55
N TYR A 138 -14.43 8.81 -3.47
CA TYR A 138 -14.12 9.80 -4.52
C TYR A 138 -14.79 9.47 -5.88
N PRO A 139 -15.30 10.49 -6.61
CA PRO A 139 -15.89 10.28 -7.93
C PRO A 139 -14.88 9.75 -8.95
N TYR A 140 -15.29 8.73 -9.72
CA TYR A 140 -14.44 8.09 -10.71
C TYR A 140 -13.77 9.10 -11.65
N GLY A 141 -12.47 8.90 -11.88
CA GLY A 141 -11.68 9.64 -12.85
C GLY A 141 -11.22 11.01 -12.39
N GLN A 142 -11.61 11.48 -11.20
CA GLN A 142 -11.09 12.71 -10.61
C GLN A 142 -9.65 12.54 -10.10
N CYS A 143 -8.97 13.65 -9.82
CA CYS A 143 -7.62 13.65 -9.25
C CYS A 143 -7.58 12.92 -7.90
N THR A 144 -8.56 13.18 -7.04
CA THR A 144 -8.74 12.53 -5.73
C THR A 144 -8.98 11.02 -5.84
N TRP A 145 -9.77 10.59 -6.84
CA TRP A 145 -9.97 9.16 -7.12
C TRP A 145 -8.69 8.46 -7.53
N TRP A 146 -7.87 9.08 -8.38
CA TRP A 146 -6.59 8.49 -8.79
C TRP A 146 -5.62 8.42 -7.61
N ALA A 147 -5.49 9.51 -6.84
CA ALA A 147 -4.60 9.53 -5.68
C ALA A 147 -4.98 8.45 -4.65
N TYR A 148 -6.28 8.31 -4.34
CA TYR A 148 -6.79 7.24 -3.48
C TYR A 148 -6.43 5.85 -4.01
N LYS A 149 -6.81 5.55 -5.26
CA LYS A 149 -6.51 4.25 -5.90
C LYS A 149 -5.00 3.97 -5.88
N ARG A 150 -4.18 4.92 -6.29
CA ARG A 150 -2.75 4.75 -6.46
C ARG A 150 -2.03 4.57 -5.12
N ARG A 151 -2.48 5.24 -4.05
CA ARG A 151 -2.00 4.97 -2.68
C ARG A 151 -2.24 3.53 -2.25
N HIS A 152 -3.42 2.99 -2.52
CA HIS A 152 -3.70 1.56 -2.29
C HIS A 152 -2.81 0.63 -3.11
N GLU A 153 -2.57 0.93 -4.39
CA GLU A 153 -1.64 0.17 -5.23
C GLU A 153 -0.21 0.18 -4.69
N LEU A 154 0.19 1.25 -4.00
CA LEU A 154 1.47 1.37 -3.32
C LEU A 154 1.48 0.73 -1.91
N GLY A 155 0.34 0.22 -1.43
CA GLY A 155 0.20 -0.32 -0.09
C GLY A 155 0.26 0.73 1.02
N LEU A 156 -0.03 2.00 0.71
CA LEU A 156 0.06 3.12 1.64
C LEU A 156 -1.33 3.59 2.09
N PRO A 157 -1.48 4.07 3.35
CA PRO A 157 -2.77 4.47 3.88
C PRO A 157 -3.30 5.74 3.19
N VAL A 158 -4.61 5.87 3.02
CA VAL A 158 -5.23 7.09 2.48
C VAL A 158 -6.68 7.19 2.94
N GLY A 159 -7.10 8.39 3.37
CA GLY A 159 -8.47 8.62 3.80
C GLY A 159 -9.48 8.59 2.65
N SER A 160 -10.67 8.05 2.93
CA SER A 160 -11.75 7.87 1.95
C SER A 160 -12.58 9.12 1.67
N ARG A 161 -12.57 10.08 2.60
CA ARG A 161 -13.50 11.22 2.63
C ARG A 161 -12.82 12.53 3.03
N MET A 162 -11.66 12.81 2.44
CA MET A 162 -10.89 14.02 2.74
C MET A 162 -11.43 15.29 2.07
N GLY A 163 -12.51 15.17 1.29
CA GLY A 163 -13.14 16.30 0.59
C GLY A 163 -12.52 16.57 -0.77
N ASP A 164 -12.58 17.84 -1.19
CA ASP A 164 -11.92 18.31 -2.41
C ASP A 164 -10.41 18.39 -2.20
N ALA A 165 -9.65 18.41 -3.28
CA ALA A 165 -8.18 18.39 -3.23
C ALA A 165 -7.56 19.43 -2.28
N LYS A 166 -8.10 20.66 -2.24
CA LYS A 166 -7.66 21.74 -1.34
C LYS A 166 -7.78 21.42 0.16
N ASP A 167 -8.64 20.47 0.53
CA ASP A 167 -8.98 20.12 1.91
C ASP A 167 -8.13 18.94 2.42
N TRP A 168 -7.36 18.28 1.54
CA TRP A 168 -6.66 17.03 1.84
C TRP A 168 -5.60 17.17 2.92
N THR A 169 -4.77 18.22 2.89
CA THR A 169 -3.74 18.45 3.92
C THR A 169 -4.39 18.56 5.30
N ASP A 170 -5.41 19.41 5.44
CA ASP A 170 -6.09 19.66 6.71
C ASP A 170 -6.85 18.41 7.19
N ALA A 171 -7.46 17.65 6.28
CA ALA A 171 -8.13 16.39 6.61
C ALA A 171 -7.13 15.31 7.06
N ALA A 172 -6.00 15.19 6.38
CA ALA A 172 -4.93 14.26 6.72
C ALA A 172 -4.35 14.57 8.10
N GLN A 173 -4.07 15.84 8.40
CA GLN A 173 -3.60 16.26 9.73
C GLN A 173 -4.59 15.90 10.84
N ARG A 174 -5.90 16.04 10.61
CA ARG A 174 -6.94 15.63 11.59
C ARG A 174 -6.98 14.11 11.81
N LEU A 175 -6.61 13.33 10.80
CA LEU A 175 -6.52 11.87 10.88
C LEU A 175 -5.19 11.39 11.50
N GLY A 176 -4.21 12.30 11.65
CA GLY A 176 -2.91 11.99 12.27
C GLY A 176 -1.78 11.76 11.27
N TYR A 177 -2.02 11.93 9.96
CA TYR A 177 -0.98 11.82 8.94
C TYR A 177 0.13 12.83 9.18
N TRP A 178 1.37 12.39 8.91
CA TRP A 178 2.48 13.32 8.78
C TRP A 178 2.33 14.13 7.48
N THR A 179 2.45 15.45 7.60
CA THR A 179 2.49 16.39 6.47
C THR A 179 3.65 17.37 6.61
N ASP A 180 4.36 17.65 5.51
CA ASP A 180 5.37 18.69 5.42
C ASP A 180 5.51 19.21 3.97
N SER A 181 6.55 19.99 3.67
CA SER A 181 6.84 20.55 2.33
C SER A 181 8.01 19.84 1.62
N THR A 182 8.36 18.64 2.05
CA THR A 182 9.46 17.83 1.51
C THR A 182 8.90 16.64 0.73
N PRO A 183 9.08 16.59 -0.60
CA PRO A 183 8.55 15.49 -1.39
C PRO A 183 9.29 14.19 -1.07
N ARG A 184 8.53 13.10 -0.91
CA ARG A 184 9.04 11.73 -0.83
C ARG A 184 8.25 10.84 -1.78
N ARG A 185 8.91 9.77 -2.24
CA ARG A 185 8.24 8.80 -3.12
C ARG A 185 7.07 8.14 -2.40
N GLY A 186 5.90 8.16 -3.03
CA GLY A 186 4.64 7.59 -2.52
C GLY A 186 3.73 8.62 -1.85
N ASP A 187 4.18 9.86 -1.68
CA ASP A 187 3.40 10.93 -1.08
C ASP A 187 2.27 11.40 -1.98
N ILE A 188 1.29 12.06 -1.38
CA ILE A 188 0.31 12.85 -2.09
C ILE A 188 0.76 14.31 -2.10
N ALA A 189 1.03 14.87 -3.27
CA ALA A 189 1.28 16.29 -3.47
C ALA A 189 -0.06 17.04 -3.54
N VAL A 190 -0.24 18.06 -2.70
CA VAL A 190 -1.44 18.90 -2.64
C VAL A 190 -1.15 20.25 -3.25
N PHE A 191 -1.96 20.63 -4.22
CA PHE A 191 -1.96 21.95 -4.85
C PHE A 191 -3.14 22.74 -4.33
N ARG A 192 -2.86 23.85 -3.65
CA ARG A 192 -3.89 24.79 -3.21
C ARG A 192 -4.57 25.45 -4.42
N PRO A 193 -5.74 26.08 -4.23
CA PRO A 193 -6.42 26.78 -5.31
C PRO A 193 -5.51 27.81 -6.02
N ASP A 194 -5.62 27.89 -7.34
CA ASP A 194 -4.79 28.74 -8.22
C ASP A 194 -3.28 28.44 -8.20
N GLN A 195 -2.84 27.39 -7.51
CA GLN A 195 -1.43 27.03 -7.42
C GLN A 195 -1.01 26.22 -8.64
N ARG A 196 -0.06 26.74 -9.43
CA ARG A 196 0.65 25.98 -10.48
C ARG A 196 -0.29 25.31 -11.50
N GLY A 197 -1.39 25.99 -11.85
CA GLY A 197 -2.39 25.51 -12.81
C GLY A 197 -3.48 24.61 -12.20
N ALA A 198 -3.52 24.47 -10.88
CA ALA A 198 -4.61 23.81 -10.18
C ALA A 198 -5.93 24.59 -10.29
N SER A 199 -7.04 23.90 -10.02
CA SER A 199 -8.37 24.53 -10.04
C SER A 199 -8.46 25.69 -9.04
N PRO A 200 -9.00 26.87 -9.42
CA PRO A 200 -9.25 27.99 -8.50
C PRO A 200 -10.28 27.68 -7.40
N VAL A 201 -11.07 26.61 -7.56
CA VAL A 201 -12.14 26.25 -6.62
C VAL A 201 -11.76 25.03 -5.79
N TYR A 202 -11.23 24.00 -6.44
CA TYR A 202 -11.04 22.70 -5.81
C TYR A 202 -9.60 22.40 -5.39
N GLY A 203 -8.62 23.18 -5.87
CA GLY A 203 -7.21 22.77 -5.83
C GLY A 203 -6.94 21.57 -6.74
N HIS A 204 -5.88 20.82 -6.47
CA HIS A 204 -5.53 19.59 -7.17
C HIS A 204 -4.68 18.66 -6.29
N VAL A 205 -4.70 17.35 -6.56
CA VAL A 205 -3.83 16.38 -5.88
C VAL A 205 -3.20 15.43 -6.89
N ALA A 206 -1.97 15.02 -6.62
CA ALA A 206 -1.21 14.09 -7.45
C ALA A 206 -0.37 13.15 -6.56
N ILE A 207 0.06 12.01 -7.10
CA ILE A 207 0.95 11.08 -6.39
C ILE A 207 2.39 11.32 -6.83
N VAL A 208 3.30 11.39 -5.86
CA VAL A 208 4.74 11.44 -6.10
C VAL A 208 5.25 10.05 -6.50
N GLU A 209 5.48 9.85 -7.78
CA GLU A 209 6.01 8.59 -8.32
C GLU A 209 7.53 8.49 -8.14
N ASN A 210 8.24 9.63 -8.22
CA ASN A 210 9.68 9.71 -7.99
C ASN A 210 10.13 11.11 -7.57
N VAL A 211 11.20 11.18 -6.77
CA VAL A 211 11.96 12.39 -6.47
C VAL A 211 13.35 12.20 -7.09
N ASN A 212 13.71 13.06 -8.03
CA ASN A 212 14.96 12.97 -8.78
C ASN A 212 16.12 13.59 -7.98
N PRO A 213 17.39 13.24 -8.28
CA PRO A 213 18.55 13.80 -7.58
C PRO A 213 18.71 15.31 -7.71
N ASP A 214 18.16 15.91 -8.77
CA ASP A 214 18.15 17.36 -9.00
C ASP A 214 17.02 18.09 -8.24
N GLY A 215 16.25 17.37 -7.42
CA GLY A 215 15.10 17.89 -6.67
C GLY A 215 13.80 17.96 -7.48
N SER A 216 13.83 17.67 -8.79
CA SER A 216 12.60 17.61 -9.59
C SER A 216 11.75 16.40 -9.20
N VAL A 217 10.43 16.53 -9.32
CA VAL A 217 9.48 15.53 -8.84
C VAL A 217 8.60 15.05 -9.98
N THR A 218 8.60 13.73 -10.21
CA THR A 218 7.70 13.08 -11.15
C THR A 218 6.41 12.70 -10.43
N ILE A 219 5.28 13.19 -10.93
CA ILE A 219 3.96 12.94 -10.37
C ILE A 219 3.03 12.23 -11.35
N SER A 220 2.09 11.44 -10.83
CA SER A 220 0.95 10.91 -11.57
C SER A 220 -0.37 11.51 -11.07
N GLU A 221 -1.25 11.87 -11.99
CA GLU A 221 -2.50 12.57 -11.71
C GLU A 221 -3.59 12.21 -12.73
N SER A 222 -4.86 12.40 -12.37
CA SER A 222 -6.00 12.20 -13.28
C SER A 222 -6.80 13.49 -13.44
N ASN A 223 -7.58 13.57 -14.51
CA ASN A 223 -8.46 14.69 -14.84
C ASN A 223 -7.76 16.02 -15.20
N VAL A 224 -6.45 16.01 -15.48
CA VAL A 224 -5.76 17.18 -16.06
C VAL A 224 -5.94 17.22 -17.58
N LYS A 225 -5.86 16.06 -18.26
CA LYS A 225 -6.08 15.93 -19.71
C LYS A 225 -7.45 15.35 -20.09
N GLY A 226 -8.31 15.07 -19.11
CA GLY A 226 -9.64 14.51 -19.32
C GLY A 226 -10.05 13.51 -18.23
N LEU A 227 -11.35 13.29 -18.08
CA LEU A 227 -11.92 12.45 -17.03
C LEU A 227 -11.40 11.01 -17.12
N GLY A 228 -10.80 10.51 -16.04
CA GLY A 228 -10.24 9.16 -15.97
C GLY A 228 -8.98 8.94 -16.80
N VAL A 229 -8.42 9.99 -17.39
CA VAL A 229 -7.13 9.93 -18.08
C VAL A 229 -6.04 10.20 -17.06
N VAL A 230 -5.29 9.15 -16.72
CA VAL A 230 -4.10 9.24 -15.88
C VAL A 230 -2.93 9.73 -16.72
N THR A 231 -2.24 10.75 -16.24
CA THR A 231 -1.06 11.32 -16.88
C THR A 231 0.07 11.46 -15.89
N THR A 232 1.30 11.39 -16.40
CA THR A 232 2.51 11.66 -15.64
C THR A 232 3.15 12.94 -16.17
N ARG A 233 3.70 13.75 -15.27
CA ARG A 233 4.57 14.88 -15.61
C ARG A 233 5.64 15.09 -14.54
N THR A 234 6.70 15.79 -14.90
CA THR A 234 7.76 16.18 -13.98
C THR A 234 7.63 17.67 -13.68
N MET A 235 7.72 18.01 -12.39
CA MET A 235 7.78 19.37 -11.88
C MET A 235 9.22 19.69 -11.51
N ASP A 236 9.66 20.91 -11.77
CA ASP A 236 10.95 21.41 -11.30
C ASP A 236 10.99 21.48 -9.76
N ALA A 237 12.20 21.56 -9.21
CA ALA A 237 12.43 21.57 -7.77
C ALA A 237 11.72 22.75 -7.08
N ASP A 238 11.77 23.96 -7.65
CA ASP A 238 11.14 25.16 -7.06
C ASP A 238 9.62 25.00 -6.96
N THR A 239 9.01 24.40 -7.99
CA THR A 239 7.59 24.05 -7.97
C THR A 239 7.29 23.00 -6.90
N ALA A 240 8.11 21.95 -6.79
CA ALA A 240 7.90 20.89 -5.81
C ALA A 240 8.00 21.39 -4.36
N HIS A 241 9.05 22.16 -4.03
CA HIS A 241 9.24 22.71 -2.69
C HIS A 241 8.16 23.71 -2.26
N GLY A 242 7.36 24.23 -3.20
CA GLY A 242 6.23 25.11 -2.91
C GLY A 242 4.92 24.41 -2.55
N LEU A 243 4.88 23.06 -2.54
CA LEU A 243 3.68 22.28 -2.28
C LEU A 243 3.67 21.70 -0.86
N GLU A 244 2.49 21.24 -0.45
CA GLU A 244 2.31 20.41 0.75
C GLU A 244 2.24 18.93 0.36
N TYR A 245 2.79 18.08 1.20
CA TYR A 245 2.85 16.63 0.98
C TYR A 245 2.22 15.89 2.15
N ILE A 246 1.47 14.83 1.84
CA ILE A 246 0.91 13.89 2.81
C ILE A 246 1.69 12.59 2.69
N HIS A 247 2.33 12.18 3.79
CA HIS A 247 3.26 11.05 3.81
C HIS A 247 2.54 9.73 4.06
N TYR A 248 2.25 9.38 5.31
CA TYR A 248 1.52 8.18 5.71
C TYR A 248 1.21 8.27 7.20
#